data_AF-A0A937INL2-F1
#
_entry.id   AF-A0A937INL2-F1
#
_cell.length_a   1.000
_cell.length_b   1.000
_cell.length_c   1.000
_cell.angle_alpha   90.00
_cell.angle_beta   90.00
_cell.angle_gamma   90.00
#
_symmetry.space_group_name_H-M   'P 1'
#
loop_
_entity.id
_entity.type
_entity.pdbx_description
1 polymer ?
#
loop_
_entity_poly.entity_id
_entity_poly.type
_entity_poly.pdbx_seq_one_letter_code
_entity_poly.pdbx_strand_id
1 'polypeptide(L)' 'MTNIIETKFGTLVNTRKIASGSASSIKKTGAFYNFSIRITNDDIREYSFTDLARAEYMRRIMIGHLEEKIKNESKSISKR' A
#
# COMPACT_ATOMS: atom_id res chain seq x y z
N MET A 1 0.82 -15.00 11.21
CA MET A 1 0.80 -14.03 12.32
C MET A 1 0.68 -12.64 11.75
N THR A 2 -0.37 -11.90 12.10
CA THR A 2 -0.69 -10.58 11.52
C THR A 2 -0.28 -9.51 12.52
N ASN A 3 0.66 -8.63 12.14
CA ASN A 3 1.20 -7.61 13.04
C ASN A 3 0.22 -6.44 13.17
N ILE A 4 -0.53 -6.44 14.27
CA ILE A 4 -1.50 -5.41 14.63
C ILE A 4 -0.76 -4.34 15.45
N ILE A 5 -0.92 -3.07 15.09
CA ILE A 5 -0.30 -1.95 15.80
C ILE A 5 -1.40 -1.05 16.35
N GLU A 6 -1.32 -0.70 17.64
CA GLU A 6 -2.23 0.24 18.30
C GLU A 6 -1.88 1.67 17.90
N THR A 7 -2.91 2.45 17.50
CA THR A 7 -2.79 3.90 17.26
C THR A 7 -3.55 4.66 18.36
N LYS A 8 -3.23 5.96 18.55
CA LYS A 8 -3.64 6.86 19.67
C LYS A 8 -5.16 7.02 19.91
N PHE A 9 -6.02 6.27 19.21
CA PHE A 9 -7.47 6.21 19.39
C PHE A 9 -8.00 4.81 19.79
N GLY A 10 -7.12 3.90 20.24
CA GLY A 10 -7.55 2.57 20.72
C GLY A 10 -8.01 1.62 19.62
N THR A 11 -7.78 1.94 18.34
CA THR A 11 -8.12 1.06 17.23
C THR A 11 -6.90 0.24 16.82
N LEU A 12 -7.02 -1.09 16.96
CA LEU A 12 -6.05 -2.09 16.52
C LEU A 12 -5.97 -2.08 14.99
N VAL A 13 -4.98 -1.40 14.40
CA VAL A 13 -4.92 -1.24 12.94
C VAL A 13 -4.03 -2.32 12.32
N ASN A 14 -4.61 -3.06 11.37
CA ASN A 14 -3.90 -4.07 10.61
C ASN A 14 -3.16 -3.40 9.44
N THR A 15 -1.87 -3.14 9.62
CA THR A 15 -1.00 -2.46 8.64
C THR A 15 -1.07 -3.05 7.23
N ARG A 16 -1.14 -4.38 7.13
CA ARG A 16 -1.28 -5.08 5.85
C ARG A 16 -2.61 -4.80 5.16
N LYS A 17 -3.71 -4.73 5.92
CA LYS A 17 -5.04 -4.36 5.38
C LYS A 17 -5.04 -2.91 4.89
N ILE A 18 -4.41 -1.99 5.62
CA ILE A 18 -4.28 -0.59 5.19
C ILE A 18 -3.49 -0.52 3.88
N ALA A 19 -2.28 -1.08 3.85
CA ALA A 19 -1.42 -1.04 2.67
C ALA A 19 -2.09 -1.66 1.44
N SER A 20 -2.80 -2.77 1.62
CA SER A 20 -3.54 -3.42 0.54
C SER A 20 -4.75 -2.59 0.07
N GLY A 21 -5.45 -1.93 0.99
CA GLY A 21 -6.59 -1.05 0.69
C GLY A 21 -6.19 0.27 0.02
N SER A 22 -4.95 0.70 0.19
CA SER A 22 -4.38 1.86 -0.48
C SER A 22 -4.05 1.62 -1.97
N ALA A 23 -4.03 0.37 -2.43
CA ALA A 23 -3.70 0.01 -3.81
C ALA A 23 -4.94 -0.43 -4.59
N SER A 24 -5.22 0.20 -5.73
CA SER A 24 -6.31 -0.21 -6.61
C SER A 24 -6.07 -1.61 -7.20
N SER A 25 -7.12 -2.26 -7.71
CA SER A 25 -6.94 -3.41 -8.60
C SER A 25 -6.25 -3.00 -9.90
N ILE A 26 -5.61 -3.96 -10.56
CA ILE A 26 -5.02 -3.76 -11.89
C ILE A 26 -6.15 -3.76 -12.92
N LYS A 27 -6.19 -2.75 -13.78
CA LYS A 27 -7.17 -2.60 -14.86
C LYS A 27 -6.45 -2.58 -16.20
N LYS A 28 -6.91 -3.39 -17.16
CA LYS A 28 -6.41 -3.34 -18.54
C LYS A 28 -7.06 -2.18 -19.27
N THR A 29 -6.24 -1.28 -19.83
CA THR A 29 -6.66 -0.12 -20.62
C THR A 29 -5.82 -0.05 -21.88
N GLY A 30 -6.40 -0.41 -23.03
CA GLY A 30 -5.65 -0.54 -24.28
C GLY A 30 -4.50 -1.54 -24.18
N ALA A 31 -3.29 -1.09 -24.51
CA ALA A 31 -2.05 -1.88 -24.44
C ALA A 31 -1.44 -1.95 -23.02
N PHE A 32 -2.05 -1.32 -22.02
CA PHE A 32 -1.48 -1.18 -20.69
C PHE A 32 -2.32 -1.83 -19.60
N TYR A 33 -1.65 -2.22 -18.52
CA TYR A 33 -2.16 -2.67 -17.25
C TYR A 33 -1.84 -1.60 -16.21
N ASN A 34 -2.89 -0.96 -15.71
CA ASN A 34 -2.78 0.21 -14.85
C ASN A 34 -3.23 -0.10 -13.43
N PHE A 35 -2.56 0.47 -12.43
CA PHE A 35 -3.06 0.53 -11.07
C PHE A 35 -2.55 1.80 -10.37
N SER A 36 -3.20 2.18 -9.29
CA SER A 36 -2.78 3.30 -8.45
C SER A 36 -2.47 2.86 -7.04
N ILE A 37 -1.56 3.59 -6.37
CA ILE A 37 -1.29 3.45 -4.94
C ILE A 37 -1.42 4.82 -4.29
N ARG A 38 -2.28 4.91 -3.28
CA ARG A 38 -2.40 6.08 -2.41
C ARG A 38 -1.36 6.00 -1.29
N ILE A 39 -0.37 6.88 -1.32
CA ILE A 39 0.69 6.92 -0.31
C ILE A 39 0.28 7.80 0.87
N THR A 40 -0.33 8.95 0.58
CA THR A 40 -0.97 9.85 1.55
C THR A 40 -2.31 10.32 0.98
N ASN A 41 -3.08 11.12 1.72
CA ASN A 41 -4.36 11.63 1.21
C ASN A 41 -4.22 12.47 -0.06
N ASP A 42 -3.09 13.17 -0.21
CA ASP A 42 -2.82 14.08 -1.35
C ASP A 42 -1.80 13.53 -2.36
N ASP A 43 -1.20 12.35 -2.11
CA ASP A 43 -0.26 11.67 -3.01
C ASP A 43 -0.85 10.33 -3.49
N ILE A 44 -1.37 10.34 -4.73
CA ILE A 44 -1.80 9.14 -5.45
C ILE A 44 -0.85 8.95 -6.63
N ARG A 45 -0.20 7.79 -6.67
CA ARG A 45 0.71 7.43 -7.77
C ARG A 45 0.05 6.43 -8.69
N GLU A 46 0.10 6.70 -9.97
CA GLU A 46 -0.39 5.81 -11.02
C GLU A 46 0.77 5.09 -11.70
N TYR A 47 0.58 3.82 -11.98
CA TYR A 47 1.57 2.97 -12.64
C TYR A 47 0.93 2.27 -13.83
N SER A 48 1.69 2.20 -14.92
CA SER A 48 1.29 1.59 -16.17
C SER A 48 2.37 0.62 -16.64
N PHE A 49 1.96 -0.60 -17.00
CA PHE A 49 2.85 -1.63 -17.52
C PHE A 49 2.25 -2.24 -18.78
N THR A 50 3.08 -2.65 -19.74
CA THR A 50 2.60 -3.37 -20.94
C THR A 50 2.42 -4.88 -20.68
N ASP A 51 2.96 -5.38 -19.58
CA ASP A 51 2.90 -6.79 -19.18
C ASP A 51 2.14 -6.97 -17.86
N LEU A 52 1.22 -7.94 -17.83
CA LEU A 52 0.38 -8.21 -16.66
C LEU A 52 1.19 -8.77 -15.49
N ALA A 53 2.08 -9.73 -15.74
CA ALA A 53 2.85 -10.36 -14.68
C ALA A 53 3.75 -9.35 -13.97
N ARG A 54 4.33 -8.41 -14.74
CA ARG A 54 5.10 -7.29 -14.21
C ARG A 54 4.23 -6.33 -13.40
N ALA A 55 3.02 -6.01 -13.86
CA ALA A 55 2.08 -5.18 -13.11
C ALA A 55 1.72 -5.82 -11.75
N GLU A 56 1.42 -7.11 -11.74
CA GLU A 56 1.10 -7.88 -10.52
C GLU A 56 2.28 -7.94 -9.55
N TYR A 57 3.47 -8.23 -10.08
CA TYR A 57 4.69 -8.27 -9.29
C TYR A 57 4.98 -6.91 -8.64
N MET A 58 4.95 -5.83 -9.42
CA MET A 58 5.22 -4.48 -8.94
C MET A 58 4.17 -4.04 -7.92
N ARG A 59 2.88 -4.31 -8.17
CA ARG A 59 1.82 -4.02 -7.21
C ARG A 59 2.09 -4.69 -5.86
N ARG A 60 2.49 -5.97 -5.85
CA ARG A 60 2.81 -6.70 -4.62
C ARG A 60 3.99 -6.09 -3.87
N ILE A 61 5.07 -5.76 -4.58
CA ILE A 61 6.28 -5.15 -3.98
C ILE A 61 5.96 -3.80 -3.37
N MET A 62 5.21 -2.95 -4.08
CA MET A 62 4.88 -1.61 -3.61
C MET A 62 3.94 -1.63 -2.40
N ILE A 63 2.96 -2.54 -2.35
CA ILE A 63 2.15 -2.77 -1.15
C ILE A 63 3.04 -3.17 0.04
N GLY A 64 4.03 -4.04 -0.19
CA GLY A 64 5.00 -4.42 0.85
C GLY A 64 5.81 -3.24 1.38
N HIS A 65 6.31 -2.38 0.49
CA HIS A 65 7.01 -1.16 0.92
C HIS A 65 6.10 -0.19 1.68
N LEU A 66 4.84 -0.05 1.26
CA LEU A 66 3.87 0.78 1.95
C LEU A 66 3.56 0.24 3.35
N GLU A 67 3.44 -1.09 3.50
CA GLU A 67 3.27 -1.73 4.80
C GLU A 67 4.44 -1.42 5.74
N GLU A 68 5.69 -1.53 5.26
CA GLU A 68 6.88 -1.20 6.06
C GLU A 68 6.96 0.29 6.42
N LYS A 69 6.57 1.18 5.49
CA LYS A 69 6.47 2.61 5.77
C LYS A 69 5.50 2.89 6.92
N ILE A 70 4.29 2.32 6.89
CA ILE A 70 3.27 2.49 7.94
C ILE A 70 3.77 1.96 9.28
N LYS A 71 4.44 0.80 9.30
CA LYS A 71 5.04 0.24 10.52
C LYS A 71 6.07 1.18 11.13
N ASN A 72 6.94 1.76 10.31
CA ASN A 72 7.99 2.66 10.77
C ASN A 72 7.43 3.99 11.29
N GLU A 73 6.43 4.56 10.61
CA GLU A 73 5.72 5.76 11.07
C GLU A 73 5.03 5.51 12.42
N SER A 74 4.35 4.37 12.57
CA SER A 74 3.68 4.01 13.83
C SER A 74 4.65 3.87 15.01
N LYS A 75 5.81 3.25 14.79
CA LYS A 75 6.87 3.14 15.81
C LYS A 75 7.45 4.49 16.20
N SER A 76 7.59 5.42 15.24
CA SER A 76 8.11 6.77 15.52
C SER A 76 7.18 7.57 16.44
N ILE A 77 5.86 7.38 16.31
CA ILE A 77 4.83 8.05 17.12
C ILE A 77 4.80 7.50 18.56
N SER A 78 5.09 6.21 18.75
CA SER A 78 5.14 5.58 20.08
C SER A 78 6.38 5.97 20.91
N LYS A 79 7.44 6.50 20.28
CA LYS A 79 8.67 6.94 20.98
C LYS A 79 8.64 8.41 21.42
N ARG A 80 7.59 9.16 21.07
CA ARG A 80 7.35 10.55 21.48
C ARG A 80 6.24 10.60 22.51
#